data_AF-A0A0C9VR54-F1
#
_entry.id   AF-A0A0C9VR54-F1
#
_cell.length_a   1.000
_cell.length_b   1.000
_cell.length_c   1.000
_cell.angle_alpha   90.00
_cell.angle_beta   90.00
_cell.angle_gamma   90.00
#
_symmetry.space_group_name_H-M   'P 1'
#
loop_
_entity.id
_entity.type
_entity.pdbx_description
1 polymer ?
#
loop_
_entity_poly.entity_id
_entity_poly.type
_entity_poly.pdbx_seq_one_letter_code
_entity_poly.pdbx_strand_id
1 'polypeptide(L)' 'GFFKAHRGTPKSEQHLGTLIVGLPSVFTGGSLGISHKGCDQIIDWTETASDFKEENIIHWVFLFSDVEHEVLPVTS' A
#
# COMPACT_ATOMS: atom_id res chain seq x y z
N GLY A 1 -9.19 9.54 3.78
CA GLY A 1 -8.16 10.13 2.89
C GLY A 1 -7.89 9.18 1.74
N PHE A 2 -7.13 9.59 0.71
CA PHE A 2 -6.78 8.74 -0.43
C PHE A 2 -5.49 9.24 -1.09
N PHE A 3 -4.89 8.42 -1.96
CA PHE A 3 -3.77 8.78 -2.81
C PHE A 3 -4.05 8.33 -4.23
N LYS A 4 -4.00 9.23 -5.22
CA LYS A 4 -4.29 8.89 -6.62
C LYS A 4 -3.24 7.97 -7.20
N ALA A 5 -3.63 7.19 -8.21
CA ALA A 5 -2.71 6.44 -9.05
C ALA A 5 -1.52 7.28 -9.50
N HIS A 6 -0.33 6.78 -9.19
CA HIS A 6 0.94 7.40 -9.56
C HIS A 6 2.07 6.38 -9.53
N ARG A 7 3.16 6.70 -10.20
CA ARG A 7 4.47 6.09 -9.97
C ARG A 7 5.26 6.99 -9.05
N GLY A 8 6.02 6.39 -8.13
CA GLY A 8 6.91 7.14 -7.26
C GLY A 8 7.91 7.95 -8.09
N THR A 9 8.16 9.21 -7.71
CA THR A 9 9.22 9.99 -8.36
C THR A 9 10.58 9.47 -7.90
N PRO A 10 11.46 8.98 -8.80
CA PRO A 10 12.80 8.55 -8.41
C PRO A 10 13.53 9.67 -7.68
N LYS A 11 14.19 9.32 -6.56
CA LYS A 11 14.95 10.30 -5.74
C LYS A 11 16.45 10.22 -5.96
N SER A 12 16.92 9.18 -6.65
CA SER A 12 18.31 8.96 -7.06
C SER A 12 18.37 7.87 -8.11
N GLU A 13 19.51 7.73 -8.79
CA GLU A 13 19.81 6.61 -9.71
C GLU A 13 19.76 5.23 -9.01
N GLN A 14 19.90 5.21 -7.69
CA GLN A 14 19.89 3.99 -6.87
C GLN A 14 18.51 3.73 -6.24
N HIS A 15 17.50 4.54 -6.57
CA HIS A 15 16.15 4.38 -6.06
C HIS A 15 15.48 3.18 -6.73
N LEU A 16 15.47 2.04 -6.04
CA LEU A 16 14.86 0.80 -6.53
C LEU A 16 13.33 0.84 -6.49
N GLY A 17 12.73 1.54 -5.53
CA GLY A 17 11.30 1.53 -5.34
C GLY A 17 10.83 2.08 -4.00
N THR A 18 9.57 1.81 -3.69
CA THR A 18 8.85 2.31 -2.52
C THR A 18 8.51 1.14 -1.59
N LEU A 19 8.84 1.28 -0.30
CA LEU A 19 8.35 0.41 0.78
C LEU A 19 7.16 1.10 1.45
N ILE A 20 5.99 0.46 1.40
CA ILE A 20 4.78 0.90 2.10
C ILE A 20 4.64 0.04 3.35
N VAL A 21 4.49 0.69 4.50
CA VAL A 21 4.29 0.03 5.79
C VAL A 21 2.91 0.43 6.32
N GLY A 22 2.05 -0.56 6.50
CA GLY A 22 0.76 -0.40 7.16
C GLY A 22 0.98 -0.34 8.66
N LEU A 23 0.90 0.86 9.24
CA LEU A 23 0.93 0.99 10.69
C LEU A 23 -0.36 0.44 11.27
N PRO A 24 -0.29 -0.29 12.39
CA PRO A 24 -1.47 -0.84 13.02
C PRO A 24 -2.52 0.25 13.35
N SER A 25 -3.74 0.07 12.86
CA SER A 25 -4.86 1.01 13.02
C SER A 25 -6.16 0.33 12.65
N VAL A 26 -7.25 0.70 13.33
CA VAL A 26 -8.60 0.31 12.90
C VAL A 26 -9.03 1.27 11.78
N PHE A 27 -9.34 0.74 10.61
CA PHE A 27 -9.87 1.51 9.48
C PHE A 27 -10.70 0.62 8.54
N THR A 28 -11.54 1.23 7.69
CA THR A 28 -12.20 0.56 6.55
C THR A 28 -11.91 1.28 5.23
N GLY A 29 -12.00 0.56 4.11
CA GLY A 29 -11.55 1.06 2.81
C GLY A 29 -10.02 1.20 2.79
N GLY A 30 -9.49 2.14 2.03
CA GLY A 30 -8.04 2.38 2.04
C GLY A 30 -7.19 1.31 1.36
N SER A 31 -7.80 0.41 0.59
CA SER A 31 -7.08 -0.67 -0.09
C SER A 31 -6.01 -0.12 -1.04
N LEU A 32 -4.89 -0.83 -1.13
CA LEU A 32 -3.78 -0.50 -2.00
C LEU A 32 -4.02 -1.11 -3.39
N GLY A 33 -4.24 -0.26 -4.39
CA GLY A 33 -4.29 -0.66 -5.79
C GLY A 33 -2.89 -0.66 -6.40
N ILE A 34 -2.55 -1.71 -7.14
CA ILE A 34 -1.26 -1.88 -7.82
C ILE A 34 -1.55 -2.26 -9.28
N SER A 35 -0.92 -1.57 -10.21
CA SER A 35 -0.97 -1.91 -11.64
C SER A 35 0.43 -1.92 -12.25
N HIS A 36 0.77 -3.03 -12.89
CA HIS A 36 2.02 -3.15 -13.62
C HIS A 36 1.88 -4.05 -14.85
N LYS A 37 2.18 -3.50 -16.03
CA LYS A 37 2.22 -4.23 -17.32
C LYS A 37 0.95 -5.06 -17.61
N GLY A 38 -0.23 -4.52 -17.27
CA GLY A 38 -1.52 -5.19 -17.50
C GLY A 38 -1.90 -6.21 -16.43
N CYS A 39 -1.12 -6.33 -15.35
CA CYS A 39 -1.48 -7.08 -14.15
C CYS A 39 -1.92 -6.11 -13.06
N ASP A 40 -3.16 -6.26 -12.61
CA ASP A 40 -3.74 -5.46 -11.53
C ASP A 40 -3.91 -6.31 -10.27
N GLN A 41 -3.59 -5.72 -9.12
CA GLN A 41 -3.77 -6.32 -7.80
C GLN A 41 -4.38 -5.30 -6.84
N ILE A 42 -5.23 -5.79 -5.94
CA ILE A 42 -5.78 -5.00 -4.83
C ILE A 42 -5.39 -5.73 -3.54
N ILE A 43 -4.79 -4.98 -2.62
CA ILE A 43 -4.43 -5.48 -1.29
C ILE A 43 -5.29 -4.75 -0.26
N ASP A 44 -6.06 -5.51 0.51
CA ASP A 44 -6.89 -5.00 1.61
C ASP A 44 -6.30 -5.51 2.94
N TRP A 45 -6.01 -4.57 3.84
CA TRP A 45 -5.47 -4.86 5.17
C TRP A 45 -6.46 -4.57 6.29
N THR A 46 -7.71 -4.20 5.99
CA THR A 46 -8.67 -3.72 6.99
C THR A 46 -8.94 -4.73 8.11
N GLU A 47 -9.16 -6.00 7.76
CA GLU A 47 -9.42 -7.07 8.73
C GLU A 47 -8.21 -7.29 9.65
N THR A 48 -7.05 -7.52 9.04
CA THR A 48 -5.83 -7.92 9.75
C THR A 48 -5.13 -6.77 10.46
N ALA A 49 -5.29 -5.52 10.00
CA ALA A 49 -4.71 -4.34 10.66
C ALA A 49 -5.42 -3.95 11.96
N SER A 50 -6.65 -4.44 12.16
CA SER A 50 -7.45 -4.19 13.35
C SER A 50 -7.13 -5.14 14.51
N ASP A 51 -6.52 -6.29 14.23
CA ASP A 51 -6.29 -7.35 15.21
C ASP A 51 -4.90 -7.27 15.84
N PHE A 52 -4.73 -6.29 16.72
CA PHE A 52 -3.51 -6.09 17.51
C PHE A 52 -3.25 -7.16 18.58
N LYS A 53 -4.15 -8.15 18.75
CA LYS A 53 -4.17 -8.95 19.97
C LYS A 53 -3.30 -10.20 19.94
N GLU A 54 -3.01 -10.78 18.77
CA GLU A 54 -2.39 -12.12 18.75
C GLU A 54 -0.93 -12.20 18.29
N GLU A 55 -0.37 -11.24 17.56
CA GLU A 55 1.07 -11.12 17.33
C GLU A 55 1.32 -9.73 16.70
N ASN A 56 2.47 -9.09 16.93
CA ASN A 56 2.80 -7.76 16.37
C ASN A 56 2.98 -7.82 14.83
N ILE A 57 1.92 -8.11 14.09
CA ILE A 57 1.92 -8.24 12.64
C ILE A 57 1.91 -6.84 12.03
N ILE A 58 2.94 -6.56 11.22
CA ILE A 58 3.03 -5.34 10.44
C ILE A 58 2.87 -5.72 8.98
N HIS A 59 1.85 -5.16 8.33
CA HIS A 59 1.69 -5.30 6.90
C HIS A 59 2.67 -4.41 6.16
N TRP A 60 3.26 -4.93 5.11
CA TRP A 60 4.14 -4.16 4.26
C TRP A 60 4.10 -4.69 2.83
N VAL A 61 4.46 -3.83 1.89
CA VAL A 61 4.71 -4.21 0.50
C VAL A 61 5.86 -3.37 -0.03
N PHE A 62 6.70 -4.01 -0.86
CA PHE A 62 7.71 -3.32 -1.64
C PHE A 62 7.29 -3.32 -3.11
N LEU A 63 7.31 -2.13 -3.71
CA LEU A 63 7.00 -1.91 -5.13
C LEU A 63 8.23 -1.34 -5.83
N PHE A 64 8.60 -1.90 -6.98
CA PHE A 64 9.63 -1.30 -7.83
C PHE A 64 9.18 0.09 -8.34
N SER A 65 10.14 0.95 -8.66
CA SER A 65 9.90 2.36 -9.00
C SER A 65 9.03 2.58 -10.25
N ASP A 66 8.93 1.59 -11.14
CA ASP A 66 8.10 1.62 -12.34
C ASP A 66 6.66 1.09 -12.13
N VAL A 67 6.32 0.65 -10.92
CA VAL A 67 5.00 0.17 -10.56
C VAL A 67 4.08 1.35 -10.21
N GLU A 68 2.93 1.41 -10.87
CA GLU A 68 1.88 2.38 -10.54
C GLU A 68 1.07 1.86 -9.37
N HIS A 69 0.78 2.74 -8.41
CA HIS A 69 0.03 2.39 -7.22
C HIS A 69 -0.85 3.54 -6.72
N GLU A 70 -1.90 3.19 -6.01
CA GLU A 70 -2.86 4.12 -5.43
C GLU A 70 -3.38 3.61 -4.09
N VAL A 71 -3.87 4.53 -3.26
CA VAL A 71 -4.61 4.20 -2.05
C VAL A 71 -6.04 4.67 -2.25
N LEU A 72 -6.97 3.71 -2.33
CA LEU A 72 -8.39 4.00 -2.46
C LEU A 72 -8.91 4.77 -1.23
N PRO A 73 -10.08 5.43 -1.32
CA PRO A 73 -10.62 6.16 -0.17
C PRO A 73 -10.79 5.30 1.08
N VAL A 74 -10.23 5.78 2.19
CA VAL A 74 -10.58 5.31 3.55
C VAL A 74 -11.99 5.81 3.89
N THR A 75 -12.84 4.92 4.39
CA THR A 75 -14.26 5.16 4.66
C THR A 75 -14.61 5.28 6.14
N SER A 76 -13.80 4.73 7.05
CA SER A 76 -13.90 4.94 8.50
C SER A 76 -12.55 4.76 9.17
#